data_AF-A0A1M6BEA0-F1
#
_entry.id   AF-A0A1M6BEA0-F1
#
_cell.length_a   1.000
_cell.length_b   1.000
_cell.length_c   1.000
_cell.angle_alpha   90.00
_cell.angle_beta   90.00
_cell.angle_gamma   90.00
#
_symmetry.space_group_name_H-M   'P 1'
#
loop_
_entity.id
_entity.type
_entity.pdbx_description
1 polymer ?
#
loop_
_entity_poly.entity_id
_entity_poly.type
_entity_poly.pdbx_seq_one_letter_code
_entity_poly.pdbx_strand_id
1 'polypeptide(L)'
;MKNTKLLIAAIITALTLSIVSCNNKEPKDTSENPTESQQSITEETSDDIKEDTTTEDDSSQENNSTTQSENKSSEEKPKASSNNQTNTNNSQPKESNKNTSTEKPKTPKPATQTPAAPPKVETAEPQVYTNNSFGFSITFPASWKDKYTVKEDASGLYVAVKSPNSTNNYYGLLFAVIKKGPGLYEETFDTIPGGKRNFEAKGIPYVIGSTTGVPIPEDDPNYELWLKMYKESGAVTKTLKAL
;
A
#
# COMPACT_ATOMS: atom_id res chain seq x y z
N MET A 1 -3.50 -53.88 -3.52
CA MET A 1 -2.46 -53.40 -4.48
C MET A 1 -1.69 -52.29 -3.76
N LYS A 2 -0.63 -52.60 -3.01
CA LYS A 2 0.79 -52.61 -3.40
C LYS A 2 1.28 -51.30 -4.07
N ASN A 3 1.66 -50.35 -3.21
CA ASN A 3 2.86 -49.50 -3.22
C ASN A 3 3.40 -48.98 -4.57
N THR A 4 3.34 -47.64 -4.74
CA THR A 4 4.26 -46.92 -5.62
C THR A 4 4.96 -45.82 -4.80
N LYS A 5 6.17 -46.16 -4.32
CA LYS A 5 7.20 -45.22 -3.87
C LYS A 5 8.10 -44.88 -5.08
N LEU A 6 8.92 -43.82 -4.93
CA LEU A 6 9.91 -43.25 -5.86
C LEU A 6 9.30 -42.35 -6.95
N LEU A 7 9.84 -41.16 -7.24
CA LEU A 7 11.26 -40.80 -7.28
C LEU A 7 11.45 -39.29 -7.01
N ILE A 8 12.36 -38.97 -6.08
CA ILE A 8 12.90 -37.63 -5.85
C ILE A 8 14.03 -37.43 -6.86
N ALA A 9 13.91 -36.44 -7.74
CA ALA A 9 15.03 -35.93 -8.53
C ALA A 9 15.35 -34.51 -8.05
N ALA A 10 16.40 -34.40 -7.23
CA ALA A 10 16.99 -33.13 -6.84
C ALA A 10 17.75 -32.55 -8.04
N ILE A 11 17.37 -31.37 -8.49
CA ILE A 11 18.14 -30.58 -9.45
C ILE A 11 18.87 -29.50 -8.64
N ILE A 12 20.10 -29.82 -8.25
CA ILE A 12 21.06 -28.86 -7.72
C ILE A 12 21.86 -28.35 -8.92
N THR A 13 21.51 -27.18 -9.43
CA THR A 13 22.36 -26.47 -10.38
C THR A 13 23.06 -25.34 -9.62
N ALA A 14 24.29 -25.63 -9.18
CA ALA A 14 25.21 -24.61 -8.72
C ALA A 14 25.62 -23.75 -9.91
N LEU A 15 25.24 -22.47 -9.91
CA LEU A 15 25.73 -21.48 -10.86
C LEU A 15 26.62 -20.50 -10.10
N THR A 16 27.88 -20.89 -9.92
CA THR A 16 28.97 -19.99 -9.51
C THR A 16 29.87 -19.75 -10.70
N LEU A 17 29.77 -18.59 -11.34
CA LEU A 17 30.82 -18.05 -12.18
C LEU A 17 31.06 -16.59 -11.81
N SER A 18 32.21 -16.40 -11.19
CA SER A 18 32.86 -15.16 -10.81
C SER A 18 33.13 -14.28 -12.03
N ILE A 19 32.84 -12.98 -11.90
CA ILE A 19 33.60 -11.96 -12.63
C ILE A 19 34.27 -11.08 -11.59
N VAL A 20 35.45 -11.55 -11.18
CA VAL A 20 36.53 -10.69 -10.71
C VAL A 20 37.11 -10.07 -11.98
N SER A 21 36.88 -8.78 -12.18
CA SER A 21 37.72 -7.97 -13.07
C SER A 21 38.34 -6.89 -12.22
N CYS A 22 39.49 -7.24 -11.63
CA CYS A 22 40.47 -6.29 -11.18
C CYS A 22 40.93 -5.49 -12.42
N ASN A 23 40.83 -4.17 -12.38
CA ASN A 23 41.70 -3.34 -13.19
C ASN A 23 42.40 -2.30 -12.33
N ASN A 24 43.66 -2.12 -12.68
CA ASN A 24 44.77 -1.74 -11.82
C ASN A 24 44.69 -0.32 -11.23
N LYS A 25 45.26 -0.23 -10.03
CA LYS A 25 45.95 0.95 -9.51
C LYS A 25 47.18 1.27 -10.38
N GLU A 26 47.41 2.55 -10.62
CA GLU A 26 48.71 3.15 -10.31
C GLU A 26 48.48 4.49 -9.59
N PRO A 27 49.01 4.66 -8.35
CA PRO A 27 49.21 5.95 -7.73
C PRO A 27 50.61 6.46 -8.09
N LYS A 28 50.73 7.75 -8.38
CA LYS A 28 52.02 8.42 -8.54
C LYS A 28 52.15 9.46 -7.42
N ASP A 29 52.81 9.06 -6.34
CA ASP A 29 53.42 9.96 -5.36
C ASP A 29 54.82 10.34 -5.81
N THR A 30 55.21 11.61 -5.71
CA THR A 30 56.57 12.18 -5.46
C THR A 30 56.40 13.72 -5.43
N SER A 31 56.22 14.34 -4.25
CA SER A 31 57.22 14.90 -3.31
C SER A 31 57.54 16.39 -3.53
N GLU A 32 57.25 17.22 -2.51
CA GLU A 32 58.09 18.25 -1.85
C GLU A 32 58.97 19.19 -2.73
N ASN A 33 59.06 20.53 -2.59
CA ASN A 33 58.70 21.53 -1.57
C ASN A 33 58.85 22.97 -2.21
N PRO A 34 59.01 24.11 -1.48
CA PRO A 34 58.10 25.25 -1.46
C PRO A 34 58.66 26.54 -2.12
N THR A 35 57.85 27.60 -2.28
CA THR A 35 58.34 29.00 -2.20
C THR A 35 57.19 29.95 -1.86
N GLU A 36 57.42 30.75 -0.83
CA GLU A 36 56.63 31.90 -0.38
C GLU A 36 56.34 32.92 -1.49
N SER A 37 55.17 33.56 -1.44
CA SER A 37 55.11 35.02 -1.54
C SER A 37 53.82 35.55 -0.90
N GLN A 38 54.01 36.63 -0.16
CA GLN A 38 53.05 37.36 0.66
C GLN A 38 52.16 38.30 -0.17
N GLN A 39 51.26 38.97 0.58
CA GLN A 39 50.48 40.21 0.34
C GLN A 39 48.97 39.93 0.19
N SER A 40 48.12 40.13 1.20
CA SER A 40 47.76 41.37 1.96
C SER A 40 46.98 42.38 1.12
N ILE A 41 46.00 43.05 1.77
CA ILE A 41 45.22 44.25 1.37
C ILE A 41 43.85 43.88 0.72
N THR A 42 42.65 44.37 1.07
CA THR A 42 42.10 45.24 2.15
C THR A 42 40.57 45.19 2.04
N GLU A 43 39.86 45.28 3.18
CA GLU A 43 38.44 45.64 3.27
C GLU A 43 38.25 47.12 2.97
N GLU A 44 37.29 47.52 2.10
CA GLU A 44 36.58 48.80 2.29
C GLU A 44 35.10 48.72 1.89
N THR A 45 34.31 49.14 2.86
CA THR A 45 32.91 49.56 2.88
C THR A 45 32.67 50.78 1.99
N SER A 46 31.49 50.91 1.37
CA SER A 46 30.83 52.21 1.26
C SER A 46 29.32 52.11 1.03
N ASP A 47 28.60 52.89 1.82
CA ASP A 47 27.16 53.09 1.87
C ASP A 47 26.55 53.83 0.66
N ASP A 48 25.21 53.70 0.57
CA ASP A 48 24.18 54.65 0.16
C ASP A 48 24.39 55.61 -1.04
N ILE A 49 23.37 55.68 -1.92
CA ILE A 49 22.65 56.93 -2.28
C ILE A 49 21.36 56.60 -3.07
N LYS A 50 20.33 57.38 -2.73
CA LYS A 50 18.92 57.37 -3.15
C LYS A 50 18.59 58.00 -4.52
N GLU A 51 17.39 57.64 -4.97
CA GLU A 51 16.27 58.44 -5.56
C GLU A 51 16.39 59.15 -6.94
N ASP A 52 15.26 58.96 -7.65
CA ASP A 52 14.58 59.79 -8.65
C ASP A 52 15.28 60.16 -9.96
N THR A 53 14.64 59.89 -11.10
CA THR A 53 13.77 60.87 -11.79
C THR A 53 13.05 60.22 -13.00
N THR A 54 11.78 60.58 -13.15
CA THR A 54 10.82 60.45 -14.26
C THR A 54 11.37 60.92 -15.62
N THR A 55 10.87 60.39 -16.75
CA THR A 55 10.01 61.08 -17.77
C THR A 55 9.87 60.23 -19.04
N GLU A 56 8.64 60.28 -19.57
CA GLU A 56 8.08 59.87 -20.86
C GLU A 56 8.97 60.20 -22.07
N ASP A 57 8.99 59.40 -23.15
CA ASP A 57 7.98 59.38 -24.21
C ASP A 57 8.51 58.67 -25.48
N ASP A 58 7.57 58.07 -26.18
CA ASP A 58 7.45 57.87 -27.62
C ASP A 58 8.29 56.85 -28.44
N SER A 59 7.53 56.25 -29.37
CA SER A 59 7.92 55.73 -30.68
C SER A 59 8.31 54.25 -30.83
N SER A 60 7.26 53.46 -31.05
CA SER A 60 7.01 52.63 -32.23
C SER A 60 8.00 51.53 -32.65
N GLN A 61 7.53 50.27 -32.56
CA GLN A 61 7.57 49.36 -33.71
C GLN A 61 6.49 48.28 -33.59
N GLU A 62 5.57 48.32 -34.57
CA GLU A 62 4.65 47.26 -34.95
C GLU A 62 5.40 45.94 -35.14
N ASN A 63 4.78 44.81 -34.79
CA ASN A 63 4.83 43.56 -35.56
C ASN A 63 3.72 42.61 -35.09
N ASN A 64 2.70 42.50 -35.95
CA ASN A 64 1.59 41.55 -35.88
C ASN A 64 2.07 40.08 -35.85
N SER A 65 1.54 39.28 -34.94
CA SER A 65 1.24 37.87 -35.23
C SER A 65 0.06 37.38 -34.40
N THR A 66 -1.09 37.43 -35.05
CA THR A 66 -2.39 36.92 -34.59
C THR A 66 -2.46 35.42 -34.80
N THR A 67 -2.74 34.65 -33.74
CA THR A 67 -3.54 33.42 -33.82
C THR A 67 -4.25 33.21 -32.49
N GLN A 68 -5.43 33.84 -32.34
CA GLN A 68 -6.44 33.43 -31.36
C GLN A 68 -7.34 32.41 -32.04
N SER A 69 -7.33 31.17 -31.54
CA SER A 69 -8.39 30.20 -31.80
C SER A 69 -9.49 30.44 -30.77
N GLU A 70 -10.53 31.14 -31.21
CA GLU A 70 -11.84 31.08 -30.59
C GLU A 70 -12.41 29.69 -30.85
N ASN A 71 -12.72 28.93 -29.80
CA ASN A 71 -13.68 27.84 -29.93
C ASN A 71 -14.93 28.22 -29.14
N LYS A 72 -15.96 28.54 -29.92
CA LYS A 72 -17.21 29.16 -29.55
C LYS A 72 -18.12 28.12 -28.90
N SER A 73 -18.46 28.41 -27.65
CA SER A 73 -19.57 27.85 -26.89
C SER A 73 -20.86 27.88 -27.71
N SER A 74 -21.49 26.71 -27.88
CA SER A 74 -22.89 26.59 -28.33
C SER A 74 -23.72 25.99 -27.19
N GLU A 75 -24.55 26.87 -26.67
CA GLU A 75 -25.58 26.67 -25.66
C GLU A 75 -26.68 25.75 -26.22
N GLU A 76 -26.73 24.50 -25.74
CA GLU A 76 -27.84 23.59 -26.02
C GLU A 76 -28.73 23.43 -24.78
N LYS A 77 -29.96 23.91 -24.96
CA LYS A 77 -31.10 23.96 -24.06
C LYS A 77 -31.44 22.57 -23.46
N PRO A 78 -31.62 22.42 -22.14
CA PRO A 78 -32.07 21.16 -21.56
C PRO A 78 -33.57 20.96 -21.82
N LYS A 79 -33.89 19.93 -22.60
CA LYS A 79 -35.25 19.34 -22.62
C LYS A 79 -35.42 18.51 -21.35
N ALA A 80 -36.45 18.86 -20.60
CA ALA A 80 -37.01 18.08 -19.51
C ALA A 80 -37.26 16.63 -19.96
N SER A 81 -36.61 15.68 -19.29
CA SER A 81 -37.03 14.29 -19.30
C SER A 81 -37.49 13.92 -17.90
N SER A 82 -38.79 13.69 -17.82
CA SER A 82 -39.53 13.18 -16.69
C SER A 82 -39.19 11.72 -16.42
N ASN A 83 -39.44 11.28 -15.19
CA ASN A 83 -39.49 9.91 -14.67
C ASN A 83 -38.17 9.30 -14.17
N ASN A 84 -38.01 9.29 -12.84
CA ASN A 84 -38.33 8.05 -12.13
C ASN A 84 -38.80 8.35 -10.70
N GLN A 85 -40.09 8.09 -10.52
CA GLN A 85 -40.84 8.17 -9.29
C GLN A 85 -40.43 6.99 -8.42
N THR A 86 -39.80 7.28 -7.29
CA THR A 86 -39.55 6.33 -6.20
C THR A 86 -40.91 5.92 -5.61
N ASN A 87 -41.41 4.74 -6.01
CA ASN A 87 -42.57 4.14 -5.37
C ASN A 87 -42.12 3.37 -4.14
N THR A 88 -42.47 3.98 -3.00
CA THR A 88 -42.46 3.46 -1.64
C THR A 88 -43.21 2.14 -1.54
N ASN A 89 -42.55 1.17 -0.90
CA ASN A 89 -43.12 -0.06 -0.36
C ASN A 89 -44.37 0.22 0.48
N ASN A 90 -45.52 -0.32 0.07
CA ASN A 90 -46.54 -0.74 1.02
C ASN A 90 -47.45 -1.80 0.40
N SER A 91 -47.24 -3.07 0.76
CA SER A 91 -48.24 -4.13 0.62
C SER A 91 -47.98 -5.21 1.67
N GLN A 92 -48.60 -4.96 2.81
CA GLN A 92 -49.00 -5.90 3.85
C GLN A 92 -49.54 -7.23 3.29
N PRO A 93 -49.06 -8.39 3.79
CA PRO A 93 -49.87 -9.60 3.84
C PRO A 93 -50.58 -9.68 5.20
N LYS A 94 -51.90 -9.81 5.12
CA LYS A 94 -52.80 -10.08 6.23
C LYS A 94 -52.47 -11.40 6.93
N GLU A 95 -52.70 -11.38 8.24
CA GLU A 95 -52.87 -12.54 9.11
C GLU A 95 -53.79 -13.59 8.51
N SER A 96 -53.40 -14.85 8.68
CA SER A 96 -54.28 -16.00 8.68
C SER A 96 -53.70 -17.04 9.64
N ASN A 97 -54.05 -16.87 10.92
CA ASN A 97 -53.95 -17.90 11.95
C ASN A 97 -54.72 -19.16 11.52
N LYS A 98 -54.05 -20.31 11.47
CA LYS A 98 -54.71 -21.60 11.64
C LYS A 98 -53.83 -22.54 12.45
N ASN A 99 -54.18 -22.62 13.74
CA ASN A 99 -53.83 -23.72 14.63
C ASN A 99 -54.19 -25.07 13.99
N THR A 100 -53.25 -26.01 13.99
CA THR A 100 -53.58 -27.44 14.04
C THR A 100 -52.50 -28.14 14.86
N SER A 101 -52.88 -28.47 16.09
CA SER A 101 -52.18 -29.33 17.01
C SER A 101 -52.63 -30.76 16.75
N THR A 102 -51.72 -31.65 16.34
CA THR A 102 -51.81 -33.06 16.72
C THR A 102 -50.48 -33.79 16.59
N GLU A 103 -50.17 -34.48 17.68
CA GLU A 103 -49.38 -35.70 17.84
C GLU A 103 -47.84 -35.69 17.83
N LYS A 104 -47.38 -36.18 18.98
CA LYS A 104 -46.03 -36.32 19.52
C LYS A 104 -45.56 -37.76 19.25
N PRO A 105 -44.53 -37.98 18.43
CA PRO A 105 -43.81 -39.24 18.45
C PRO A 105 -42.84 -39.26 19.63
N LYS A 106 -42.96 -40.27 20.50
CA LYS A 106 -42.05 -40.54 21.61
C LYS A 106 -40.63 -40.76 21.08
N THR A 107 -39.76 -39.79 21.33
CA THR A 107 -38.32 -39.91 21.10
C THR A 107 -37.71 -40.94 22.07
N PRO A 108 -36.93 -41.91 21.59
CA PRO A 108 -36.13 -42.77 22.45
C PRO A 108 -35.05 -41.96 23.17
N LYS A 109 -34.95 -42.20 24.48
CA LYS A 109 -33.98 -41.62 25.41
C LYS A 109 -32.54 -41.81 24.89
N PRO A 110 -31.82 -40.75 24.47
CA PRO A 110 -30.42 -40.86 24.11
C PRO A 110 -29.62 -41.17 25.38
N ALA A 111 -28.77 -42.19 25.30
CA ALA A 111 -27.80 -42.51 26.32
C ALA A 111 -26.99 -41.26 26.68
N THR A 112 -26.87 -41.01 27.97
CA THR A 112 -26.00 -39.97 28.55
C THR A 112 -24.56 -40.23 28.14
N GLN A 113 -24.15 -39.63 27.02
CA GLN A 113 -22.76 -39.51 26.66
C GLN A 113 -22.15 -38.48 27.61
N THR A 114 -21.19 -38.93 28.40
CA THR A 114 -20.27 -38.07 29.15
C THR A 114 -19.78 -36.96 28.22
N PRO A 115 -19.91 -35.67 28.59
CA PRO A 115 -19.44 -34.56 27.75
C PRO A 115 -17.95 -34.77 27.47
N ALA A 116 -17.61 -35.00 26.20
CA ALA A 116 -16.24 -34.96 25.75
C ALA A 116 -15.66 -33.61 26.16
N ALA A 117 -14.51 -33.62 26.85
CA ALA A 117 -13.84 -32.40 27.25
C ALA A 117 -13.72 -31.47 26.03
N PRO A 118 -14.07 -30.17 26.16
CA PRO A 118 -14.02 -29.24 25.05
C PRO A 118 -12.61 -29.30 24.42
N PRO A 119 -12.51 -29.35 23.09
CA PRO A 119 -11.23 -29.41 22.41
C PRO A 119 -10.37 -28.26 22.92
N LYS A 120 -9.17 -28.60 23.40
CA LYS A 120 -8.16 -27.65 23.90
C LYS A 120 -7.96 -26.59 22.82
N VAL A 121 -8.51 -25.39 23.05
CA VAL A 121 -8.37 -24.26 22.14
C VAL A 121 -6.91 -23.85 22.18
N GLU A 122 -6.16 -24.32 21.18
CA GLU A 122 -4.78 -23.92 20.98
C GLU A 122 -4.79 -22.41 20.69
N THR A 123 -4.37 -21.64 21.69
CA THR A 123 -4.28 -20.18 21.57
C THR A 123 -3.11 -19.90 20.65
N ALA A 124 -3.40 -19.65 19.38
CA ALA A 124 -2.36 -19.31 18.41
C ALA A 124 -1.63 -18.04 18.88
N GLU A 125 -0.30 -18.05 18.75
CA GLU A 125 0.55 -16.91 19.12
C GLU A 125 0.69 -15.93 17.94
N PRO A 126 0.93 -14.63 18.21
CA PRO A 126 1.28 -13.66 17.17
C PRO A 126 2.54 -14.06 16.40
N GLN A 127 2.58 -13.75 15.10
CA GLN A 127 3.70 -14.10 14.22
C GLN A 127 4.53 -12.86 13.91
N VAL A 128 5.83 -12.91 14.20
CA VAL A 128 6.77 -11.85 13.81
C VAL A 128 7.30 -12.13 12.41
N TYR A 129 7.26 -11.11 11.56
CA TYR A 129 7.86 -11.09 10.25
C TYR A 129 9.04 -10.12 10.23
N THR A 130 10.19 -10.58 9.76
CA THR A 130 11.44 -9.82 9.79
C THR A 130 12.00 -9.73 8.38
N ASN A 131 12.18 -8.50 7.87
CA ASN A 131 12.89 -8.26 6.62
C ASN A 131 14.20 -7.51 6.89
N ASN A 132 15.31 -8.24 6.85
CA ASN A 132 16.65 -7.69 7.06
C ASN A 132 17.10 -6.75 5.94
N SER A 133 16.61 -6.95 4.70
CA SER A 133 16.93 -6.11 3.55
C SER A 133 16.37 -4.70 3.73
N PHE A 134 15.10 -4.60 4.12
CA PHE A 134 14.44 -3.32 4.42
C PHE A 134 14.74 -2.78 5.81
N GLY A 135 15.26 -3.61 6.71
CA GLY A 135 15.69 -3.20 8.04
C GLY A 135 14.55 -2.99 9.03
N PHE A 136 13.45 -3.73 8.88
CA PHE A 136 12.34 -3.66 9.82
C PHE A 136 11.72 -5.03 10.09
N SER A 137 10.97 -5.10 11.18
CA SER A 137 10.06 -6.20 11.51
C SER A 137 8.64 -5.68 11.75
N ILE A 138 7.66 -6.56 11.55
CA ILE A 138 6.24 -6.32 11.81
C ILE A 138 5.63 -7.55 12.47
N THR A 139 4.68 -7.36 13.39
CA THR A 139 4.01 -8.45 14.09
C THR A 139 2.58 -8.59 13.61
N PHE A 140 2.25 -9.75 13.08
CA PHE A 140 0.90 -10.12 12.67
C PHE A 140 0.16 -10.80 13.83
N PRO A 141 -1.14 -10.50 14.04
CA PRO A 141 -1.91 -11.14 15.08
C PRO A 141 -2.12 -12.61 14.73
N ALA A 142 -2.23 -13.46 15.75
CA ALA A 142 -2.44 -14.88 15.59
C ALA A 142 -3.68 -15.23 14.75
N SER A 143 -4.72 -14.38 14.82
CA SER A 143 -5.96 -14.51 14.06
C SER A 143 -5.76 -14.47 12.54
N TRP A 144 -4.63 -13.94 12.06
CA TRP A 144 -4.29 -13.83 10.65
C TRP A 144 -3.54 -15.05 10.11
N LYS A 145 -3.08 -15.96 10.97
CA LYS A 145 -2.33 -17.15 10.54
C LYS A 145 -3.05 -17.86 9.38
N ASP A 146 -2.30 -18.12 8.31
CA ASP A 146 -2.73 -18.74 7.05
C ASP A 146 -3.77 -17.97 6.20
N LYS A 147 -4.12 -16.72 6.57
CA LYS A 147 -5.15 -15.90 5.89
C LYS A 147 -4.60 -14.75 5.06
N TYR A 148 -3.30 -14.49 5.11
CA TYR A 148 -2.65 -13.43 4.36
C TYR A 148 -1.47 -13.96 3.55
N THR A 149 -1.03 -13.12 2.63
CA THR A 149 0.21 -13.28 1.89
C THR A 149 1.04 -12.02 2.06
N VAL A 150 2.36 -12.21 2.11
CA VAL A 150 3.35 -11.12 2.07
C VAL A 150 4.07 -11.24 0.74
N LYS A 151 4.08 -10.15 -0.02
CA LYS A 151 4.85 -10.03 -1.26
C LYS A 151 5.87 -8.92 -1.11
N GLU A 152 7.04 -9.13 -1.70
CA GLU A 152 8.14 -8.17 -1.65
C GLU A 152 8.65 -7.91 -3.05
N ASP A 153 9.01 -6.66 -3.31
CA ASP A 153 9.73 -6.26 -4.50
C ASP A 153 10.78 -5.20 -4.16
N ALA A 154 11.40 -4.57 -5.16
CA ALA A 154 12.43 -3.56 -4.91
C ALA A 154 11.90 -2.32 -4.15
N SER A 155 10.60 -2.03 -4.30
CA SER A 155 9.94 -0.85 -3.76
C SER A 155 9.46 -1.04 -2.32
N GLY A 156 9.08 -2.27 -1.93
CA GLY A 156 8.67 -2.51 -0.55
C GLY A 156 7.99 -3.85 -0.29
N LEU A 157 7.11 -3.82 0.71
CA LEU A 157 6.37 -4.97 1.23
C LEU A 157 4.87 -4.73 1.08
N TYR A 158 4.15 -5.72 0.55
CA TYR A 158 2.71 -5.72 0.33
C TYR A 158 2.05 -6.85 1.10
N VAL A 159 1.01 -6.53 1.85
CA VAL A 159 0.25 -7.50 2.65
C VAL A 159 -1.17 -7.54 2.13
N ALA A 160 -1.62 -8.73 1.71
CA ALA A 160 -2.94 -8.94 1.13
C ALA A 160 -3.61 -10.19 1.71
N VAL A 161 -4.94 -10.22 1.69
CA VAL A 161 -5.71 -11.43 2.00
C VAL A 161 -5.37 -12.52 1.00
N LYS A 162 -5.16 -13.74 1.50
CA LYS A 162 -4.87 -14.90 0.67
C LYS A 162 -6.14 -15.28 -0.10
N SER A 163 -6.11 -15.14 -1.43
CA SER A 163 -7.19 -15.59 -2.32
C SER A 163 -6.65 -16.65 -3.30
N PRO A 164 -7.31 -17.81 -3.43
CA PRO A 164 -6.88 -18.85 -4.38
C PRO A 164 -7.13 -18.45 -5.84
N ASN A 165 -8.01 -17.48 -6.08
CA ASN A 165 -8.50 -17.13 -7.42
C ASN A 165 -7.83 -15.88 -7.99
N SER A 166 -6.95 -15.21 -7.25
CA SER A 166 -6.34 -13.97 -7.73
C SER A 166 -4.97 -14.19 -8.38
N THR A 167 -4.86 -13.75 -9.63
CA THR A 167 -3.58 -13.49 -10.31
C THR A 167 -3.11 -12.04 -10.14
N ASN A 168 -3.97 -11.15 -9.64
CA ASN A 168 -3.65 -9.74 -9.44
C ASN A 168 -2.92 -9.54 -8.10
N ASN A 169 -1.79 -8.85 -8.16
CA ASN A 169 -0.95 -8.56 -7.01
C ASN A 169 -1.60 -7.62 -5.98
N TYR A 170 -2.62 -6.87 -6.37
CA TYR A 170 -3.33 -5.90 -5.51
C TYR A 170 -4.69 -6.39 -5.00
N TYR A 171 -5.14 -7.55 -5.47
CA TYR A 171 -6.40 -8.13 -5.02
C TYR A 171 -6.32 -8.41 -3.51
N GLY A 172 -7.27 -7.86 -2.75
CA GLY A 172 -7.28 -8.03 -1.30
C GLY A 172 -6.16 -7.33 -0.55
N LEU A 173 -5.53 -6.30 -1.13
CA LEU A 173 -4.52 -5.51 -0.43
C LEU A 173 -5.09 -5.00 0.90
N LEU A 174 -4.36 -5.23 1.98
CA LEU A 174 -4.65 -4.70 3.31
C LEU A 174 -3.82 -3.45 3.56
N PHE A 175 -2.53 -3.52 3.26
CA PHE A 175 -1.61 -2.40 3.31
C PHE A 175 -0.30 -2.71 2.57
N ALA A 176 0.46 -1.65 2.29
CA ALA A 176 1.83 -1.71 1.82
C ALA A 176 2.76 -0.86 2.71
N VAL A 177 4.05 -1.21 2.73
CA VAL A 177 5.14 -0.46 3.36
C VAL A 177 6.19 -0.22 2.26
N ILE A 178 6.21 0.99 1.70
CA ILE A 178 6.90 1.29 0.44
C ILE A 178 7.97 2.35 0.69
N LYS A 179 9.17 2.16 0.15
CA LYS A 179 10.26 3.13 0.22
C LYS A 179 9.83 4.44 -0.44
N LYS A 180 10.05 5.57 0.23
CA LYS A 180 9.88 6.88 -0.41
C LYS A 180 10.98 7.10 -1.44
N GLY A 181 10.63 7.70 -2.57
CA GLY A 181 11.55 8.01 -3.63
C GLY A 181 10.86 8.75 -4.78
N PRO A 182 11.63 9.23 -5.78
CA PRO A 182 11.11 10.08 -6.85
C PRO A 182 10.06 9.43 -7.77
N GLY A 183 9.83 8.12 -7.66
CA GLY A 183 8.79 7.40 -8.42
C GLY A 183 7.56 7.00 -7.60
N LEU A 184 7.47 7.38 -6.32
CA LEU A 184 6.33 7.05 -5.47
C LEU A 184 5.26 8.14 -5.56
N TYR A 185 4.10 7.77 -6.09
CA TYR A 185 2.88 8.59 -6.03
C TYR A 185 2.13 8.31 -4.73
N GLU A 186 2.52 8.98 -3.64
CA GLU A 186 1.97 8.73 -2.29
C GLU A 186 0.45 8.92 -2.20
N GLU A 187 -0.10 9.80 -3.04
CA GLU A 187 -1.53 10.09 -3.17
C GLU A 187 -2.35 8.90 -3.66
N THR A 188 -1.72 7.91 -4.28
CA THR A 188 -2.38 6.67 -4.70
C THR A 188 -2.64 5.71 -3.55
N PHE A 189 -2.06 5.99 -2.36
CA PHE A 189 -2.21 5.19 -1.17
C PHE A 189 -3.01 5.93 -0.09
N ASP A 190 -4.14 5.36 0.30
CA ASP A 190 -4.96 5.86 1.38
C ASP A 190 -4.31 5.63 2.74
N THR A 191 -4.63 6.49 3.71
CA THR A 191 -4.19 6.33 5.09
C THR A 191 -4.99 5.22 5.75
N ILE A 192 -4.29 4.27 6.38
CA ILE A 192 -4.93 3.20 7.14
C ILE A 192 -5.50 3.77 8.43
N PRO A 193 -6.80 3.61 8.71
CA PRO A 193 -7.42 4.11 9.94
C PRO A 193 -6.69 3.60 11.17
N GLY A 194 -6.22 4.52 12.01
CA GLY A 194 -5.50 4.19 13.25
C GLY A 194 -4.13 3.54 13.05
N GLY A 195 -3.57 3.55 11.84
CA GLY A 195 -2.23 3.03 11.51
C GLY A 195 -1.14 4.09 11.55
N LYS A 196 0.11 3.65 11.33
CA LYS A 196 1.23 4.55 11.02
C LYS A 196 1.16 4.95 9.55
N ARG A 197 1.42 6.22 9.20
CA ARG A 197 1.53 6.68 7.80
C ARG A 197 2.96 6.71 7.29
N ASN A 198 3.90 7.12 8.15
CA ASN A 198 5.32 7.18 7.82
C ASN A 198 6.11 6.35 8.82
N PHE A 199 7.22 5.77 8.37
CA PHE A 199 8.12 4.95 9.16
C PHE A 199 9.53 5.04 8.59
N GLU A 200 10.56 4.94 9.41
CA GLU A 200 11.95 4.96 8.94
C GLU A 200 12.70 3.74 9.47
N ALA A 201 13.50 3.12 8.62
CA ALA A 201 14.36 2.00 8.96
C ALA A 201 15.66 2.09 8.16
N LYS A 202 16.81 1.92 8.83
CA LYS A 202 18.15 2.07 8.23
C LYS A 202 18.37 3.41 7.49
N GLY A 203 17.80 4.50 8.01
CA GLY A 203 17.86 5.81 7.36
C GLY A 203 17.05 5.90 6.06
N ILE A 204 16.27 4.87 5.72
CA ILE A 204 15.38 4.86 4.55
C ILE A 204 13.97 5.19 5.04
N PRO A 205 13.35 6.27 4.53
CA PRO A 205 11.97 6.58 4.85
C PRO A 205 11.01 5.71 4.03
N TYR A 206 9.93 5.27 4.68
CA TYR A 206 8.85 4.46 4.11
C TYR A 206 7.49 5.16 4.31
N VAL A 207 6.61 5.00 3.34
CA VAL A 207 5.19 5.34 3.42
C VAL A 207 4.38 4.06 3.59
N ILE A 208 3.38 4.14 4.44
CA ILE A 208 2.47 3.04 4.74
C ILE A 208 1.06 3.46 4.34
N GLY A 209 0.40 2.64 3.54
CA GLY A 209 -0.96 2.93 3.11
C GLY A 209 -1.66 1.74 2.49
N SER A 210 -2.94 1.92 2.16
CA SER A 210 -3.77 0.94 1.45
C SER A 210 -4.13 1.46 0.07
N THR A 211 -4.79 0.64 -0.76
CA THR A 211 -5.37 1.12 -2.02
C THR A 211 -6.44 2.16 -1.78
N THR A 212 -6.61 3.08 -2.73
CA THR A 212 -7.86 3.84 -2.85
C THR A 212 -9.00 2.90 -3.25
N GLY A 213 -10.07 2.89 -2.45
CA GLY A 213 -11.24 2.04 -2.69
C GLY A 213 -11.14 0.60 -2.17
N VAL A 214 -12.06 -0.25 -2.65
CA VAL A 214 -12.22 -1.64 -2.19
C VAL A 214 -11.54 -2.59 -3.18
N PRO A 215 -10.47 -3.32 -2.79
CA PRO A 215 -9.67 -4.17 -3.68
C PRO A 215 -10.26 -5.58 -3.89
N ILE A 216 -11.47 -5.84 -3.38
CA ILE A 216 -12.20 -7.11 -3.48
C ILE A 216 -13.68 -6.80 -3.74
N PRO A 217 -14.34 -7.45 -4.73
CA PRO A 217 -15.78 -7.35 -4.93
C PRO A 217 -16.59 -7.78 -3.69
N GLU A 218 -17.72 -7.13 -3.42
CA GLU A 218 -18.57 -7.45 -2.25
C GLU A 218 -19.15 -8.87 -2.28
N ASP A 219 -19.28 -9.47 -3.46
CA ASP A 219 -19.74 -10.84 -3.66
C ASP A 219 -18.62 -11.90 -3.55
N ASP A 220 -17.36 -11.49 -3.33
CA ASP A 220 -16.27 -12.44 -3.12
C ASP A 220 -16.39 -13.15 -1.76
N PRO A 221 -16.18 -14.48 -1.69
CA PRO A 221 -16.22 -15.22 -0.42
C PRO A 221 -15.24 -14.72 0.65
N ASN A 222 -14.21 -13.96 0.28
CA ASN A 222 -13.24 -13.38 1.22
C ASN A 222 -13.52 -11.92 1.60
N TYR A 223 -14.58 -11.30 1.08
CA TYR A 223 -14.89 -9.88 1.34
C TYR A 223 -14.98 -9.57 2.85
N GLU A 224 -15.77 -10.34 3.59
CA GLU A 224 -15.93 -10.16 5.04
C GLU A 224 -14.63 -10.39 5.82
N LEU A 225 -13.81 -11.34 5.36
CA LEU A 225 -12.50 -11.59 5.95
C LEU A 225 -11.56 -10.40 5.71
N TRP A 226 -11.51 -9.89 4.48
CA TRP A 226 -10.76 -8.69 4.13
C TRP A 226 -11.22 -7.49 4.93
N LEU A 227 -12.52 -7.24 5.04
CA LEU A 227 -13.07 -6.12 5.79
C LEU A 227 -12.65 -6.18 7.26
N LYS A 228 -12.69 -7.37 7.87
CA LYS A 228 -12.22 -7.59 9.23
C LYS A 228 -10.71 -7.30 9.36
N MET A 229 -9.89 -7.90 8.51
CA MET A 229 -8.43 -7.71 8.56
C MET A 229 -8.03 -6.26 8.24
N TYR A 230 -8.75 -5.58 7.34
CA TYR A 230 -8.52 -4.18 7.02
C TYR A 230 -8.75 -3.28 8.24
N LYS A 231 -9.82 -3.52 9.01
CA LYS A 231 -10.08 -2.82 10.29
C LYS A 231 -8.97 -3.05 11.32
N GLU A 232 -8.35 -4.23 11.31
CA GLU A 232 -7.26 -4.60 12.22
C GLU A 232 -5.89 -4.07 11.75
N SER A 233 -5.73 -3.74 10.46
CA SER A 233 -4.44 -3.38 9.83
C SER A 233 -3.77 -2.15 10.46
N GLY A 234 -4.54 -1.19 10.99
CA GLY A 234 -3.99 -0.05 11.72
C GLY A 234 -3.20 -0.48 12.97
N ALA A 235 -3.70 -1.46 13.72
CA ALA A 235 -2.99 -2.01 14.86
C ALA A 235 -1.74 -2.79 14.43
N VAL A 236 -1.82 -3.53 13.32
CA VAL A 236 -0.69 -4.30 12.76
C VAL A 236 0.45 -3.36 12.36
N THR A 237 0.16 -2.31 11.58
CA THR A 237 1.19 -1.36 11.12
C THR A 237 1.86 -0.59 12.27
N LYS A 238 1.17 -0.40 13.39
CA LYS A 238 1.78 0.18 14.61
C LYS A 238 2.90 -0.69 15.19
N THR A 239 2.88 -2.00 14.95
CA THR A 239 3.92 -2.93 15.43
C THR A 239 5.22 -2.87 14.64
N LEU A 240 5.28 -2.08 13.56
CA LEU A 240 6.52 -1.87 12.80
C LEU A 240 7.64 -1.34 13.71
N LYS A 241 8.78 -2.03 13.67
CA LYS A 241 10.01 -1.72 14.42
C LYS A 241 11.21 -1.77 13.47
N ALA A 242 12.06 -0.75 13.53
CA ALA A 242 13.34 -0.78 12.83
C ALA A 242 14.26 -1.82 13.49
N LEU A 243 15.12 -2.43 12.68
CA LEU A 243 16.13 -3.43 13.08
C LEU A 243 17.52 -2.80 13.18
#